data_AF-A0A535VM04-F1
#
_entry.id   AF-A0A535VM04-F1
#
_cell.length_a   1.000
_cell.length_b   1.000
_cell.length_c   1.000
_cell.angle_alpha   90.00
_cell.angle_beta   90.00
_cell.angle_gamma   90.00
#
_symmetry.space_group_name_H-M   'P 1'
#
loop_
_entity.id
_entity.type
_entity.pdbx_description
1 polymer ?
#
loop_
_entity_poly.entity_id
_entity_poly.type
_entity_poly.pdbx_seq_one_letter_code
_entity_poly.pdbx_strand_id
1 'polypeptide(L)'
;MDSVIDEAAVERAVATVLKRERQYFEVIYEDLAPNQRSLVRALAVEPARSITSRDFLDRSGLRADSSAQRALAALEAAEKVELGPNGWQVTDPLFALWLARLGLA
;
A
#
# COMPACT_ATOMS: atom_id res chain seq x y z
N MET A 1 19.13 31.75 5.48
CA MET A 1 18.48 31.77 4.17
C MET A 1 17.25 30.91 4.32
N ASP A 2 16.08 31.52 4.44
CA ASP A 2 14.82 30.78 4.54
C ASP A 2 14.62 30.03 3.22
N SER A 3 14.78 28.71 3.26
CA SER A 3 14.45 27.88 2.11
C SER A 3 12.96 28.01 1.86
N VAL A 4 12.58 28.49 0.68
CA VAL A 4 11.18 28.42 0.23
C VAL A 4 10.77 26.95 0.27
N ILE A 5 9.72 26.65 1.03
CA ILE A 5 9.11 25.32 1.04
C ILE A 5 8.08 25.31 -0.09
N ASP A 6 8.52 24.89 -1.27
CA ASP A 6 7.67 24.67 -2.44
C ASP A 6 7.35 23.17 -2.63
N GLU A 7 6.43 22.87 -3.54
CA GLU A 7 6.02 21.49 -3.84
C GLU A 7 7.21 20.61 -4.28
N ALA A 8 8.16 21.19 -5.02
CA ALA A 8 9.36 20.50 -5.45
C ALA A 8 10.29 20.15 -4.27
N ALA A 9 10.39 21.03 -3.26
CA ALA A 9 11.13 20.77 -2.03
C ALA A 9 10.49 19.64 -1.22
N VAL A 10 9.15 19.61 -1.16
CA VAL A 10 8.40 18.52 -0.52
C VAL A 10 8.64 17.20 -1.25
N GLU A 11 8.53 17.16 -2.59
CA GLU A 11 8.73 15.91 -3.34
C GLU A 11 10.16 15.37 -3.19
N ARG A 12 11.18 16.25 -3.17
CA ARG A 12 12.57 15.85 -2.89
C ARG A 12 12.73 15.28 -1.48
N ALA A 13 12.06 15.88 -0.48
CA ALA A 13 12.10 15.40 0.89
C ALA A 13 11.43 14.02 1.01
N VAL A 14 10.26 13.84 0.41
CA VAL A 14 9.53 12.56 0.36
C VAL A 14 10.37 11.49 -0.34
N ALA A 15 10.96 11.79 -1.50
CA ALA A 15 11.85 10.87 -2.21
C ALA A 15 13.06 10.47 -1.36
N THR A 16 13.61 11.40 -0.58
CA THR A 16 14.72 11.13 0.34
C THR A 16 14.30 10.19 1.47
N VAL A 17 13.12 10.40 2.06
CA VAL A 17 12.58 9.51 3.11
C VAL A 17 12.34 8.12 2.54
N LEU A 18 11.64 7.99 1.41
CA LEU A 18 11.39 6.68 0.80
C LEU A 18 12.67 5.96 0.40
N LYS A 19 13.72 6.68 -0.02
CA LYS A 19 15.01 6.08 -0.33
C LYS A 19 15.68 5.50 0.93
N ARG A 20 15.51 6.14 2.09
CA ARG A 20 16.07 5.66 3.38
C ARG A 20 15.31 4.43 3.88
N GLU A 21 13.98 4.44 3.76
CA GLU A 21 13.12 3.33 4.22
C GLU A 21 13.06 2.15 3.24
N ARG A 22 13.59 2.31 2.02
CA ARG A 22 13.52 1.32 0.93
C ARG A 22 13.83 -0.10 1.40
N GLN A 23 14.98 -0.31 2.04
CA GLN A 23 15.40 -1.66 2.43
C GLN A 23 14.43 -2.29 3.42
N TYR A 24 13.90 -1.50 4.37
CA TYR A 24 12.91 -1.96 5.33
C TYR A 24 11.59 -2.34 4.64
N PHE A 25 11.12 -1.51 3.70
CA PHE A 25 9.91 -1.80 2.93
C PHE A 25 10.07 -2.99 1.97
N GLU A 26 11.26 -3.16 1.38
CA GLU A 26 11.58 -4.32 0.55
C GLU A 26 11.49 -5.61 1.37
N VAL A 27 12.08 -5.66 2.57
CA VAL A 27 11.97 -6.83 3.46
C VAL A 27 10.51 -7.12 3.81
N ILE A 28 9.73 -6.12 4.25
CA ILE A 28 8.30 -6.30 4.53
C ILE A 28 7.59 -6.89 3.32
N TYR A 29 7.82 -6.33 2.13
CA TYR A 29 7.12 -6.71 0.91
C TYR A 29 7.52 -8.12 0.44
N GLU A 30 8.80 -8.47 0.56
CA GLU A 30 9.33 -9.78 0.22
C GLU A 30 8.78 -10.89 1.13
N ASP A 31 8.48 -10.58 2.39
CA ASP A 31 7.86 -11.53 3.32
C ASP A 31 6.36 -11.77 3.03
N LEU A 32 5.70 -10.90 2.26
CA LEU A 32 4.29 -11.07 1.92
C LEU A 32 4.06 -12.19 0.88
N ALA A 33 3.02 -12.98 1.09
CA ALA A 33 2.55 -13.97 0.12
C ALA A 33 1.97 -13.28 -1.14
N PRO A 34 1.91 -13.96 -2.30
CA PRO A 34 1.48 -13.34 -3.56
C PRO A 34 0.12 -12.62 -3.48
N ASN A 35 -0.89 -13.23 -2.87
CA ASN A 35 -2.21 -12.61 -2.73
C ASN A 35 -2.22 -11.43 -1.74
N GLN A 36 -1.36 -11.45 -0.73
CA GLN A 36 -1.17 -10.32 0.19
C GLN A 36 -0.51 -9.15 -0.55
N ARG A 37 0.53 -9.41 -1.36
CA ARG A 37 1.16 -8.40 -2.23
C ARG A 37 0.15 -7.78 -3.20
N SER A 38 -0.71 -8.59 -3.81
CA SER A 38 -1.78 -8.09 -4.68
C SER A 38 -2.77 -7.19 -3.93
N LEU A 39 -3.27 -7.62 -2.77
CA LEU A 39 -4.23 -6.85 -1.98
C LEU A 39 -3.63 -5.54 -1.47
N VAL A 40 -2.45 -5.58 -0.85
CA VAL A 40 -1.82 -4.39 -0.25
C VAL A 40 -1.45 -3.34 -1.29
N ARG A 41 -1.01 -3.75 -2.49
CA ARG A 41 -0.75 -2.81 -3.59
C ARG A 41 -2.03 -2.16 -4.10
N ALA A 42 -3.12 -2.91 -4.24
CA ALA A 42 -4.39 -2.34 -4.67
C ALA A 42 -4.91 -1.30 -3.66
N LEU A 43 -4.78 -1.58 -2.37
CA LEU A 43 -5.13 -0.64 -1.29
C LEU A 43 -4.19 0.57 -1.21
N ALA A 44 -2.92 0.39 -1.56
CA ALA A 44 -1.94 1.48 -1.62
C ALA A 44 -2.26 2.50 -2.72
N VAL A 45 -2.88 2.05 -3.82
CA VAL A 45 -3.36 2.94 -4.90
C VAL A 45 -4.66 3.62 -4.49
N GLU A 46 -5.62 2.86 -3.97
CA GLU A 46 -6.92 3.39 -3.55
C GLU A 46 -7.53 2.54 -2.42
N PRO A 47 -7.93 3.15 -1.28
CA PRO A 47 -8.69 2.49 -0.22
C PRO A 47 -9.97 1.83 -0.75
N ALA A 48 -10.43 0.78 -0.06
CA ALA A 48 -11.60 0.02 -0.51
C ALA A 48 -12.59 -0.27 0.62
N ARG A 49 -13.85 0.14 0.42
CA ARG A 49 -14.96 -0.24 1.32
C ARG A 49 -15.32 -1.73 1.24
N SER A 50 -15.03 -2.37 0.10
CA SER A 50 -15.25 -3.81 -0.11
C SER A 50 -14.15 -4.41 -0.96
N ILE A 51 -13.37 -5.30 -0.33
CA ILE A 51 -12.28 -6.06 -0.96
C ILE A 51 -12.78 -7.26 -1.78
N THR A 52 -14.08 -7.57 -1.73
CA THR A 52 -14.71 -8.64 -2.51
C THR A 52 -15.62 -8.08 -3.61
N SER A 53 -15.67 -6.76 -3.77
CA SER A 53 -16.38 -6.16 -4.90
C SER A 53 -15.70 -6.56 -6.21
N ARG A 54 -16.48 -6.71 -7.29
CA ARG A 54 -15.95 -7.10 -8.60
C ARG A 54 -14.87 -6.12 -9.08
N ASP A 55 -15.12 -4.83 -8.93
CA ASP A 55 -14.16 -3.76 -9.25
C ASP A 55 -12.83 -3.95 -8.52
N PHE A 56 -12.87 -4.18 -7.21
CA PHE A 56 -11.66 -4.38 -6.42
C PHE A 56 -10.91 -5.67 -6.81
N LEU A 57 -11.62 -6.77 -7.04
CA LEU A 57 -11.02 -8.03 -7.45
C LEU A 57 -10.32 -7.90 -8.82
N ASP A 58 -10.95 -7.20 -9.77
CA ASP A 58 -10.39 -6.96 -11.09
C ASP A 58 -9.10 -6.12 -11.01
N ARG A 59 -9.10 -5.00 -10.28
CA ARG A 59 -7.91 -4.13 -10.16
C ARG A 59 -6.79 -4.72 -9.30
N SER A 60 -7.11 -5.59 -8.34
CA SER A 60 -6.11 -6.29 -7.51
C SER A 60 -5.55 -7.55 -8.16
N GLY A 61 -6.19 -8.07 -9.21
CA GLY A 61 -5.85 -9.34 -9.85
C GLY A 61 -6.19 -10.58 -9.02
N LEU A 62 -6.99 -10.42 -7.95
CA LEU A 62 -7.45 -11.53 -7.11
C LEU A 62 -8.64 -12.24 -7.78
N ARG A 63 -8.58 -13.57 -7.84
CA ARG A 63 -9.54 -14.36 -8.63
C ARG A 63 -10.80 -14.80 -7.87
N ALA A 64 -10.81 -14.67 -6.55
CA ALA A 64 -11.91 -15.15 -5.71
C ALA A 64 -11.98 -14.41 -4.38
N ASP A 65 -13.20 -14.21 -3.88
CA ASP A 65 -13.52 -13.56 -2.61
C ASP A 65 -12.78 -14.21 -1.44
N SER A 66 -12.72 -15.54 -1.39
CA SER A 66 -12.03 -16.29 -0.33
C SER A 66 -10.52 -16.02 -0.31
N SER A 67 -9.91 -15.73 -1.46
CA SER A 67 -8.49 -15.36 -1.54
C SER A 67 -8.26 -13.94 -1.02
N ALA A 68 -9.17 -13.01 -1.34
CA ALA A 68 -9.12 -11.63 -0.86
C ALA A 68 -9.31 -11.56 0.66
N GLN A 69 -10.31 -12.26 1.20
CA GLN A 69 -10.59 -12.30 2.63
C GLN A 69 -9.43 -12.92 3.44
N ARG A 70 -8.82 -14.01 2.95
CA ARG A 70 -7.64 -14.60 3.61
C ARG A 70 -6.42 -13.69 3.57
N ALA A 71 -6.20 -12.99 2.46
CA ALA A 71 -5.11 -12.02 2.34
C ALA A 71 -5.32 -10.83 3.29
N LEU A 72 -6.56 -10.31 3.35
CA LEU A 72 -6.94 -9.23 4.26
C LEU A 72 -6.69 -9.63 5.72
N ALA A 73 -7.25 -10.75 6.17
CA ALA A 73 -7.11 -11.20 7.55
C ALA A 73 -5.64 -11.36 7.98
N ALA A 74 -4.79 -11.87 7.08
CA ALA A 74 -3.36 -12.01 7.36
C ALA A 74 -2.61 -10.67 7.42
N LEU A 75 -2.97 -9.72 6.55
CA LEU A 75 -2.38 -8.38 6.55
C LEU A 75 -2.86 -7.54 7.74
N GLU A 76 -4.12 -7.67 8.13
CA GLU A 76 -4.70 -7.01 9.30
C GLU A 76 -4.04 -7.52 10.57
N ALA A 77 -3.91 -8.86 10.71
CA ALA A 77 -3.22 -9.46 11.85
C ALA A 77 -1.74 -9.06 11.97
N ALA A 78 -1.11 -8.69 10.85
CA ALA A 78 0.26 -8.18 10.79
C ALA A 78 0.35 -6.64 10.84
N GLU A 79 -0.77 -5.96 11.11
CA GLU A 79 -0.89 -4.49 11.20
C GLU A 79 -0.40 -3.77 9.94
N LYS A 80 -0.52 -4.41 8.77
CA LYS A 80 -0.15 -3.82 7.47
C LYS A 80 -1.31 -3.10 6.81
N VAL A 81 -2.53 -3.46 7.17
CA VAL A 81 -3.76 -2.80 6.72
C VAL A 81 -4.71 -2.61 7.88
N GLU A 82 -5.57 -1.61 7.76
CA GLU A 82 -6.55 -1.24 8.78
C GLU A 82 -7.86 -0.79 8.11
N LEU A 83 -8.95 -0.79 8.88
CA LEU A 83 -10.23 -0.23 8.45
C LEU A 83 -10.29 1.26 8.85
N GLY A 84 -10.04 2.13 7.87
CA GLY A 84 -10.10 3.58 8.03
C GLY A 84 -11.46 4.20 7.62
N PRO A 85 -11.60 5.53 7.71
CA PRO A 85 -12.83 6.25 7.35
C PRO A 85 -13.31 6.02 5.91
N ASN A 86 -12.38 5.72 5.00
CA ASN A 86 -12.64 5.49 3.58
C ASN A 86 -12.71 3.99 3.21
N GLY A 87 -12.63 3.09 4.19
CA GLY A 87 -12.54 1.65 3.98
C GLY A 87 -11.17 1.09 4.35
N TRP A 88 -10.90 -0.13 3.91
CA TRP A 88 -9.61 -0.78 4.10
C TRP A 88 -8.50 0.04 3.44
N GLN A 89 -7.38 0.23 4.14
CA GLN A 89 -6.23 1.00 3.68
C GLN A 89 -4.93 0.42 4.25
N VAL A 90 -3.80 0.78 3.66
CA VAL A 90 -2.47 0.44 4.21
C VAL A 90 -2.21 1.29 5.44
N THR A 91 -1.78 0.68 6.54
CA THR A 91 -1.62 1.34 7.85
C THR A 91 -0.49 2.38 7.85
N ASP A 92 0.66 2.05 7.25
CA ASP A 92 1.80 2.97 7.13
C ASP A 92 1.69 3.79 5.83
N PRO A 93 1.50 5.13 5.90
CA PRO A 93 1.36 5.98 4.71
C PRO A 93 2.61 6.02 3.84
N LEU A 94 3.81 5.87 4.41
CA LEU A 94 5.06 5.86 3.64
C LEU A 94 5.21 4.53 2.90
N PHE A 95 4.81 3.42 3.53
CA PHE A 95 4.77 2.13 2.86
C PHE A 95 3.72 2.11 1.73
N ALA A 96 2.53 2.66 1.98
CA ALA A 96 1.49 2.83 0.97
C ALA A 96 2.03 3.63 -0.23
N LEU A 97 2.67 4.76 0.03
CA LEU A 97 3.22 5.62 -1.01
C LEU A 97 4.37 4.94 -1.79
N TRP A 98 5.21 4.16 -1.10
CA TRP A 98 6.25 3.37 -1.76
C TRP A 98 5.66 2.28 -2.66
N LEU A 99 4.65 1.54 -2.19
CA LEU A 99 3.93 0.52 -2.96
C LEU A 99 3.24 1.10 -4.19
N ALA A 100 2.59 2.27 -4.05
CA ALA A 100 1.92 2.95 -5.16
C ALA A 100 2.93 3.38 -6.25
N ARG A 101 4.14 3.79 -5.85
CA ARG A 101 5.22 4.15 -6.79
C ARG A 101 5.90 2.94 -7.44
N LEU A 102 5.89 1.76 -6.83
CA LEU A 102 6.39 0.53 -7.47
C LEU A 102 5.57 0.12 -8.71
N GLY A 103 4.26 0.43 -8.73
CA GLY A 103 3.39 0.16 -9.88
C GLY A 103 3.54 1.16 -11.04
N LEU A 104 4.38 2.20 -10.89
CA LEU A 104 4.67 3.22 -11.90
C LEU A 104 6.01 3.00 -12.61
N ALA A 105 6.69 1.87 -12.35
CA ALA A 105 7.96 1.48 -12.96
C ALA A 105 7.78 0.42 -14.05
#